data_AF-A0A345EAS6-F1
#
_entry.id   AF-A0A345EAS6-F1
#
_cell.length_a   1.000
_cell.length_b   1.000
_cell.length_c   1.000
_cell.angle_alpha   90.00
_cell.angle_beta   90.00
_cell.angle_gamma   90.00
#
_symmetry.space_group_name_H-M   'P 1'
#
loop_
_entity.id
_entity.type
_entity.pdbx_description
1 polymer ?
#
loop_
_entity_poly.entity_id
_entity_poly.type
_entity_poly.pdbx_seq_one_letter_code
_entity_poly.pdbx_strand_id
1 'polypeptide(L)'
;MTAETEEFRARDVLLRLDRVQRAIAAAEADATTDEQRATIASLDSMQRFLTLATDAQSWLIDGHDALTEAYTHLDERDLSDAEADIESVETAAEEVSEPMTTIEEEMAPENASVTDAVDADEYETKVTQLSDETEILEALGDDAADIREGLTLIDEARDDADDDREEEAADTADRAYELLSDVEDRLDERVSDLPGRADAFEDVADDLLDLASSAATTAEVVYDNNS
;
A
#
# COMPACT_ATOMS: atom_id res chain seq x y z
N MET A 1 5.54 -11.56 16.68
CA MET A 1 6.85 -11.38 16.03
C MET A 1 6.46 -10.97 14.62
N THR A 2 6.22 -9.68 14.41
CA THR A 2 5.89 -9.11 13.11
C THR A 2 7.23 -8.92 12.41
N ALA A 3 7.55 -9.89 11.55
CA ALA A 3 8.86 -10.12 10.96
C ALA A 3 8.69 -10.90 9.65
N GLU A 4 7.69 -10.56 8.84
CA GLU A 4 7.47 -11.20 7.54
C GLU A 4 8.06 -10.39 6.37
N THR A 5 8.31 -9.10 6.55
CA THR A 5 8.87 -8.20 5.53
C THR A 5 10.39 -8.04 5.59
N GLU A 6 11.01 -7.92 6.79
CA GLU A 6 12.48 -7.69 6.91
C GLU A 6 13.36 -8.83 6.36
N GLU A 7 12.86 -10.07 6.29
CA GLU A 7 13.60 -11.21 5.74
C GLU A 7 13.27 -11.50 4.27
N PHE A 8 12.25 -10.86 3.70
CA PHE A 8 11.87 -11.09 2.31
C PHE A 8 12.91 -10.52 1.35
N ARG A 9 13.37 -11.35 0.43
CA ARG A 9 14.36 -10.96 -0.58
C ARG A 9 13.85 -11.30 -1.96
N ALA A 10 13.03 -10.42 -2.53
CA ALA A 10 12.45 -10.56 -3.86
C ALA A 10 13.50 -11.02 -4.89
N ARG A 11 14.67 -10.36 -4.89
CA ARG A 11 15.80 -10.72 -5.76
C ARG A 11 16.24 -12.18 -5.65
N ASP A 12 16.35 -12.73 -4.44
CA ASP A 12 16.79 -14.11 -4.24
C ASP A 12 15.71 -15.11 -4.71
N VAL A 13 14.43 -14.76 -4.54
CA VAL A 13 13.28 -15.53 -5.03
C VAL A 13 13.23 -15.51 -6.55
N LEU A 14 13.29 -14.34 -7.18
CA LEU A 14 13.30 -14.16 -8.63
C LEU A 14 14.47 -14.90 -9.31
N LEU A 15 15.67 -14.88 -8.70
CA LEU A 15 16.82 -15.64 -9.19
C LEU A 15 16.61 -17.16 -9.14
N ARG A 16 15.79 -17.67 -8.20
CA ARG A 16 15.40 -19.09 -8.16
C ARG A 16 14.34 -19.37 -9.21
N LEU A 17 13.36 -18.49 -9.39
CA LEU A 17 12.30 -18.63 -10.38
C LEU A 17 12.85 -18.62 -11.82
N ASP A 18 13.85 -17.78 -12.14
CA ASP A 18 14.55 -17.82 -13.44
C ASP A 18 15.18 -19.20 -13.72
N ARG A 19 15.71 -19.88 -12.70
CA ARG A 19 16.24 -21.25 -12.86
C ARG A 19 15.12 -22.27 -13.09
N VAL A 20 13.98 -22.10 -12.43
CA VAL A 20 12.79 -22.95 -12.63
C VAL A 20 12.25 -22.78 -14.03
N GLN A 21 12.12 -21.55 -14.54
CA GLN A 21 11.67 -21.27 -15.89
C GLN A 21 12.54 -21.98 -16.95
N ARG A 22 13.87 -21.95 -16.79
CA ARG A 22 14.79 -22.67 -17.68
C ARG A 22 14.61 -24.18 -17.63
N ALA A 23 14.27 -24.73 -16.46
CA ALA A 23 14.00 -26.16 -16.30
C ALA A 23 12.66 -26.55 -16.95
N ILE A 24 11.63 -25.71 -16.82
CA ILE A 24 10.32 -25.88 -17.49
C ILE A 24 10.49 -25.89 -19.01
N ALA A 25 11.22 -24.92 -19.57
CA ALA A 25 11.49 -24.85 -21.01
C ALA A 25 12.26 -26.08 -21.53
N ALA A 26 13.20 -26.63 -20.74
CA ALA A 26 13.89 -27.86 -21.09
C ALA A 26 12.94 -29.08 -21.04
N ALA A 27 12.07 -29.16 -20.03
CA ALA A 27 11.07 -30.22 -19.91
C ALA A 27 10.04 -30.18 -21.04
N GLU A 28 9.66 -28.98 -21.50
CA GLU A 28 8.74 -28.79 -22.63
C GLU A 28 9.30 -29.39 -23.92
N ALA A 29 10.59 -29.19 -24.19
CA ALA A 29 11.27 -29.75 -25.36
C ALA A 29 11.33 -31.29 -25.34
N ASP A 30 11.37 -31.90 -24.14
CA ASP A 30 11.46 -33.34 -23.93
C ASP A 30 10.08 -34.02 -23.74
N ALA A 31 8.99 -33.25 -23.66
CA ALA A 31 7.65 -33.76 -23.37
C ALA A 31 7.06 -34.54 -24.56
N THR A 32 6.80 -35.83 -24.35
CA THR A 32 6.32 -36.73 -25.41
C THR A 32 4.84 -37.08 -25.29
N THR A 33 4.25 -36.91 -24.10
CA THR A 33 2.86 -37.26 -23.80
C THR A 33 2.00 -36.05 -23.46
N ASP A 34 0.68 -36.15 -23.64
CA ASP A 34 -0.25 -35.06 -23.32
C ASP A 34 -0.31 -34.78 -21.81
N GLU A 35 -0.16 -35.81 -20.97
CA GLU A 35 -0.10 -35.69 -19.51
C GLU A 35 1.15 -34.91 -19.06
N GLN A 36 2.32 -35.18 -19.68
CA GLN A 36 3.54 -34.40 -19.44
C GLN A 36 3.36 -32.93 -19.86
N ARG A 37 2.74 -32.67 -21.02
CA ARG A 37 2.48 -31.30 -21.49
C ARG A 37 1.53 -30.55 -20.57
N ALA A 38 0.47 -31.22 -20.08
CA ALA A 38 -0.46 -30.62 -19.12
C ALA A 38 0.24 -30.27 -17.80
N THR A 39 1.07 -31.18 -17.28
CA THR A 39 1.85 -30.94 -16.05
C THR A 39 2.81 -29.75 -16.22
N ILE A 40 3.49 -29.66 -17.37
CA ILE A 40 4.41 -28.55 -17.67
C ILE A 40 3.66 -27.22 -17.77
N ALA A 41 2.48 -27.19 -18.38
CA ALA A 41 1.65 -25.99 -18.46
C ALA A 41 1.20 -25.50 -17.07
N SER A 42 0.81 -26.40 -16.17
CA SER A 42 0.47 -26.03 -14.80
C SER A 42 1.69 -25.54 -14.02
N LEU A 43 2.88 -26.15 -14.22
CA LEU A 43 4.13 -25.67 -13.61
C LEU A 43 4.54 -24.28 -14.13
N ASP A 44 4.35 -24.02 -15.43
CA ASP A 44 4.58 -22.70 -16.03
C ASP A 44 3.64 -21.65 -15.44
N SER A 45 2.35 -21.99 -15.31
CA SER A 45 1.37 -21.13 -14.62
C SER A 45 1.78 -20.86 -13.18
N MET A 46 2.18 -21.87 -12.40
CA MET A 46 2.61 -21.68 -11.02
C MET A 46 3.89 -20.84 -10.91
N GLN A 47 4.84 -21.00 -11.84
CA GLN A 47 6.03 -20.15 -11.88
C GLN A 47 5.67 -18.69 -12.17
N ARG A 48 4.76 -18.44 -13.11
CA ARG A 48 4.25 -17.10 -13.40
C ARG A 48 3.58 -16.48 -12.17
N PHE A 49 2.75 -17.24 -11.45
CA PHE A 49 2.09 -16.78 -10.23
C PHE A 49 3.12 -16.35 -9.19
N LEU A 50 4.09 -17.21 -8.90
CA LEU A 50 5.11 -16.94 -7.90
C LEU A 50 5.96 -15.72 -8.28
N THR A 51 6.20 -15.48 -9.57
CA THR A 51 6.88 -14.26 -10.04
C THR A 51 6.02 -13.03 -9.77
N LEU A 52 4.77 -13.02 -10.22
CA LEU A 52 3.86 -11.88 -10.04
C LEU A 52 3.62 -11.58 -8.55
N ALA A 53 3.38 -12.61 -7.74
CA ALA A 53 3.21 -12.47 -6.30
C ALA A 53 4.48 -11.96 -5.60
N THR A 54 5.67 -12.33 -6.10
CA THR A 54 6.95 -11.81 -5.57
C THR A 54 7.13 -10.35 -5.94
N ASP A 55 6.79 -9.96 -7.16
CA ASP A 55 6.89 -8.58 -7.63
C ASP A 55 5.88 -7.69 -6.88
N ALA A 56 4.61 -8.11 -6.77
CA ALA A 56 3.57 -7.45 -5.97
C ALA A 56 4.01 -7.27 -4.50
N GLN A 57 4.52 -8.33 -3.85
CA GLN A 57 4.99 -8.21 -2.47
C GLN A 57 6.16 -7.22 -2.34
N SER A 58 7.07 -7.17 -3.32
CA SER A 58 8.19 -6.23 -3.29
C SER A 58 7.68 -4.80 -3.30
N TRP A 59 6.74 -4.48 -4.19
CA TRP A 59 6.14 -3.15 -4.27
C TRP A 59 5.31 -2.80 -3.04
N LEU A 60 4.56 -3.74 -2.46
CA LEU A 60 3.84 -3.51 -1.21
C LEU A 60 4.78 -3.18 -0.04
N ILE A 61 5.95 -3.82 0.02
CA ILE A 61 6.99 -3.48 1.01
C ILE A 61 7.53 -2.07 0.77
N ASP A 62 7.91 -1.77 -0.47
CA ASP A 62 8.45 -0.45 -0.82
C ASP A 62 7.41 0.66 -0.55
N GLY A 63 6.13 0.41 -0.84
CA GLY A 63 5.02 1.33 -0.57
C GLY A 63 4.75 1.51 0.92
N HIS A 64 4.78 0.42 1.71
CA HIS A 64 4.65 0.51 3.17
C HIS A 64 5.79 1.33 3.79
N ASP A 65 7.03 1.10 3.35
CA ASP A 65 8.20 1.85 3.84
C ASP A 65 8.08 3.33 3.46
N ALA A 66 7.66 3.64 2.23
CA ALA A 66 7.39 5.01 1.79
C ALA A 66 6.29 5.67 2.61
N LEU A 67 5.20 4.96 2.94
CA LEU A 67 4.12 5.49 3.76
C LEU A 67 4.59 5.83 5.20
N THR A 68 5.50 5.02 5.74
CA THR A 68 6.10 5.26 7.06
C THR A 68 7.00 6.51 7.05
N GLU A 69 7.79 6.70 5.99
CA GLU A 69 8.61 7.90 5.82
C GLU A 69 7.73 9.15 5.56
N ALA A 70 6.66 9.02 4.78
CA ALA A 70 5.68 10.08 4.56
C ALA A 70 5.08 10.56 5.89
N TYR A 71 4.62 9.65 6.74
CA TYR A 71 4.15 9.98 8.09
C TYR A 71 5.22 10.75 8.88
N THR A 72 6.45 10.24 8.90
CA THR A 72 7.56 10.88 9.63
C THR A 72 7.78 12.32 9.17
N HIS A 73 7.83 12.56 7.86
CA HIS A 73 7.98 13.91 7.31
C HIS A 73 6.76 14.80 7.57
N LEU A 74 5.53 14.26 7.54
CA LEU A 74 4.32 15.03 7.88
C LEU A 74 4.31 15.46 9.36
N ASP A 75 4.68 14.58 10.30
CA ASP A 75 4.80 14.91 11.73
C ASP A 75 5.88 15.98 11.97
N GLU A 76 7.02 15.86 11.27
CA GLU A 76 8.11 16.84 11.32
C GLU A 76 7.82 18.15 10.56
N ARG A 77 6.68 18.23 9.86
CA ARG A 77 6.25 19.36 9.01
C ARG A 77 7.17 19.61 7.81
N ASP A 78 7.85 18.59 7.31
CA ASP A 78 8.58 18.63 6.04
C ASP A 78 7.68 18.22 4.86
N LEU A 79 6.78 19.13 4.46
CA LEU A 79 5.74 18.84 3.46
C LEU A 79 6.28 18.56 2.05
N SER A 80 7.53 18.93 1.77
CA SER A 80 8.18 18.67 0.47
C SER A 80 8.72 17.26 0.39
N ASP A 81 9.40 16.79 1.43
CA ASP A 81 9.87 15.42 1.49
C ASP A 81 8.70 14.44 1.66
N ALA A 82 7.67 14.81 2.46
CA ALA A 82 6.42 14.06 2.55
C ALA A 82 5.71 13.88 1.19
N GLU A 83 5.71 14.91 0.33
CA GLU A 83 5.11 14.81 -1.02
C GLU A 83 5.82 13.77 -1.88
N ALA A 84 7.15 13.70 -1.80
CA ALA A 84 7.94 12.73 -2.56
C ALA A 84 7.69 11.29 -2.09
N ASP A 85 7.51 11.10 -0.78
CA ASP A 85 7.19 9.79 -0.22
C ASP A 85 5.76 9.36 -0.55
N ILE A 86 4.78 10.28 -0.52
CA ILE A 86 3.40 10.01 -0.98
C ILE A 86 3.37 9.63 -2.47
N GLU A 87 4.11 10.34 -3.33
CA GLU A 87 4.25 9.96 -4.76
C GLU A 87 4.87 8.55 -4.91
N SER A 88 5.75 8.16 -3.99
CA SER A 88 6.34 6.82 -3.96
C SER A 88 5.31 5.76 -3.53
N VAL A 89 4.40 6.09 -2.61
CA VAL A 89 3.24 5.23 -2.24
C VAL A 89 2.31 5.03 -3.44
N GLU A 90 1.93 6.11 -4.12
CA GLU A 90 1.09 6.05 -5.33
C GLU A 90 1.73 5.17 -6.40
N THR A 91 3.03 5.37 -6.66
CA THR A 91 3.80 4.56 -7.62
C THR A 91 3.77 3.08 -7.23
N ALA A 92 3.97 2.76 -5.95
CA ALA A 92 3.93 1.38 -5.48
C ALA A 92 2.53 0.75 -5.67
N ALA A 93 1.45 1.47 -5.35
CA ALA A 93 0.09 0.99 -5.55
C ALA A 93 -0.24 0.73 -7.04
N GLU A 94 0.20 1.63 -7.93
CA GLU A 94 0.06 1.46 -9.38
C GLU A 94 0.82 0.21 -9.88
N GLU A 95 2.05 0.02 -9.42
CA GLU A 95 2.91 -1.09 -9.84
C GLU A 95 2.46 -2.47 -9.27
N VAL A 96 1.72 -2.50 -8.15
CA VAL A 96 1.08 -3.73 -7.64
C VAL A 96 -0.18 -4.11 -8.44
N SER A 97 -0.90 -3.11 -8.94
CA SER A 97 -2.20 -3.30 -9.60
C SER A 97 -2.13 -4.14 -10.87
N GLU A 98 -1.09 -3.99 -11.70
CA GLU A 98 -0.92 -4.79 -12.93
C GLU A 98 -0.66 -6.29 -12.64
N PRO A 99 0.30 -6.66 -11.76
CA PRO A 99 0.46 -8.03 -11.29
C PRO A 99 -0.82 -8.63 -10.70
N MET A 100 -1.55 -7.87 -9.87
CA MET A 100 -2.78 -8.34 -9.25
C MET A 100 -3.90 -8.61 -10.26
N THR A 101 -4.12 -7.69 -11.21
CA THR A 101 -5.07 -7.89 -12.30
C THR A 101 -4.76 -9.18 -13.07
N THR A 102 -3.47 -9.42 -13.36
CA THR A 102 -3.04 -10.64 -14.04
C THR A 102 -3.32 -11.90 -13.21
N ILE A 103 -3.03 -11.85 -11.91
CA ILE A 103 -3.25 -12.96 -10.99
C ILE A 103 -4.75 -13.31 -10.92
N GLU A 104 -5.62 -12.31 -10.83
CA GLU A 104 -7.07 -12.51 -10.69
C GLU A 104 -7.76 -12.92 -12.00
N GLU A 105 -7.35 -12.34 -13.13
CA GLU A 105 -8.04 -12.56 -14.41
C GLU A 105 -7.51 -13.77 -15.18
N GLU A 106 -6.21 -14.05 -15.11
CA GLU A 106 -5.55 -15.02 -15.99
C GLU A 106 -5.14 -16.32 -15.29
N MET A 107 -5.19 -16.38 -13.96
CA MET A 107 -4.67 -17.52 -13.21
C MET A 107 -5.79 -18.33 -12.56
N ALA A 108 -5.66 -19.66 -12.63
CA ALA A 108 -6.63 -20.59 -12.10
C ALA A 108 -6.07 -21.27 -10.83
N PRO A 109 -6.79 -21.29 -9.69
CA PRO A 109 -6.34 -21.90 -8.44
C PRO A 109 -5.98 -23.39 -8.59
N GLU A 110 -6.67 -24.06 -9.50
CA GLU A 110 -6.42 -25.45 -9.87
C GLU A 110 -4.98 -25.73 -10.35
N ASN A 111 -4.27 -24.73 -10.89
CA ASN A 111 -2.87 -24.89 -11.28
C ASN A 111 -1.91 -24.99 -10.08
N ALA A 112 -2.28 -24.50 -8.89
CA ALA A 112 -1.46 -24.62 -7.68
C ALA A 112 -1.28 -26.09 -7.26
N SER A 113 -2.33 -26.90 -7.47
CA SER A 113 -2.36 -28.33 -7.11
C SER A 113 -1.36 -29.23 -7.85
N VAL A 114 -0.61 -28.69 -8.84
CA VAL A 114 0.46 -29.40 -9.54
C VAL A 114 1.68 -29.65 -8.65
N THR A 115 1.80 -28.94 -7.53
CA THR A 115 2.87 -29.11 -6.55
C THR A 115 2.31 -29.55 -5.21
N ASP A 116 3.00 -30.46 -4.51
CA ASP A 116 2.66 -30.81 -3.11
C ASP A 116 3.04 -29.68 -2.11
N ALA A 117 3.62 -28.58 -2.60
CA ALA A 117 4.22 -27.54 -1.78
C ALA A 117 3.32 -26.32 -1.59
N VAL A 118 2.37 -26.09 -2.50
CA VAL A 118 1.36 -25.03 -2.41
C VAL A 118 0.04 -25.64 -2.81
N ASP A 119 -0.93 -25.64 -1.91
CA ASP A 119 -2.28 -26.05 -2.24
C ASP A 119 -3.16 -24.87 -2.71
N ALA A 120 -4.37 -25.16 -3.16
CA ALA A 120 -5.28 -24.14 -3.66
C ALA A 120 -5.73 -23.16 -2.56
N ASP A 121 -5.82 -23.64 -1.31
CA ASP A 121 -6.21 -22.80 -0.17
C ASP A 121 -5.10 -21.80 0.17
N GLU A 122 -3.83 -22.22 0.14
CA GLU A 122 -2.66 -21.35 0.30
C GLU A 122 -2.53 -20.33 -0.84
N TYR A 123 -2.82 -20.75 -2.08
CA TYR A 123 -2.90 -19.83 -3.22
C TYR A 123 -3.96 -18.75 -3.01
N GLU A 124 -5.21 -19.15 -2.71
CA GLU A 124 -6.32 -18.21 -2.51
C GLU A 124 -6.04 -17.27 -1.34
N THR A 125 -5.51 -17.80 -0.24
CA THR A 125 -5.10 -16.99 0.92
C THR A 125 -4.09 -15.91 0.52
N LYS A 126 -3.09 -16.25 -0.31
CA LYS A 126 -2.08 -15.28 -0.72
C LYS A 126 -2.63 -14.23 -1.68
N VAL A 127 -3.51 -14.61 -2.61
CA VAL A 127 -4.19 -13.64 -3.49
C VAL A 127 -5.03 -12.67 -2.68
N THR A 128 -5.84 -13.18 -1.74
CA THR A 128 -6.65 -12.32 -0.86
C THR A 128 -5.79 -11.42 0.03
N GLN A 129 -4.66 -11.91 0.53
CA GLN A 129 -3.72 -11.05 1.27
C GLN A 129 -3.20 -9.90 0.40
N LEU A 130 -2.69 -10.20 -0.79
CA LEU A 130 -2.12 -9.16 -1.67
C LEU A 130 -3.19 -8.14 -2.10
N SER A 131 -4.42 -8.59 -2.37
CA SER A 131 -5.55 -7.71 -2.69
C SER A 131 -5.86 -6.76 -1.53
N ASP A 132 -6.05 -7.28 -0.33
CA ASP A 132 -6.29 -6.45 0.85
C ASP A 132 -5.15 -5.47 1.14
N GLU A 133 -3.89 -5.93 1.10
CA GLU A 133 -2.73 -5.07 1.33
C GLU A 133 -2.63 -3.95 0.27
N THR A 134 -3.00 -4.22 -0.98
CA THR A 134 -3.02 -3.21 -2.05
C THR A 134 -4.10 -2.15 -1.79
N GLU A 135 -5.31 -2.58 -1.46
CA GLU A 135 -6.43 -1.68 -1.17
C GLU A 135 -6.13 -0.78 0.04
N ILE A 136 -5.50 -1.34 1.08
CA ILE A 136 -5.11 -0.58 2.27
C ILE A 136 -3.99 0.41 1.95
N LEU A 137 -2.98 0.01 1.18
CA LEU A 137 -1.88 0.89 0.77
C LEU A 137 -2.40 2.11 -0.02
N GLU A 138 -3.25 1.88 -1.02
CA GLU A 138 -3.87 2.94 -1.83
C GLU A 138 -4.67 3.91 -0.94
N ALA A 139 -5.54 3.37 -0.07
CA ALA A 139 -6.38 4.20 0.78
C ALA A 139 -5.58 5.00 1.83
N LEU A 140 -4.50 4.44 2.37
CA LEU A 140 -3.62 5.16 3.30
C LEU A 140 -2.76 6.20 2.59
N GLY A 141 -2.36 5.95 1.33
CA GLY A 141 -1.71 6.95 0.49
C GLY A 141 -2.59 8.17 0.24
N ASP A 142 -3.86 7.94 -0.10
CA ASP A 142 -4.86 9.00 -0.27
C ASP A 142 -5.06 9.81 1.02
N ASP A 143 -5.18 9.14 2.17
CA ASP A 143 -5.34 9.83 3.46
C ASP A 143 -4.08 10.63 3.84
N ALA A 144 -2.88 10.13 3.55
CA ALA A 144 -1.64 10.88 3.76
C ALA A 144 -1.57 12.13 2.87
N ALA A 145 -2.04 12.06 1.62
CA ALA A 145 -2.16 13.21 0.73
C ALA A 145 -3.15 14.25 1.26
N ASP A 146 -4.31 13.83 1.76
CA ASP A 146 -5.30 14.72 2.37
C ASP A 146 -4.78 15.37 3.66
N ILE A 147 -4.04 14.61 4.50
CA ILE A 147 -3.37 15.18 5.69
C ILE A 147 -2.40 16.26 5.25
N ARG A 148 -1.53 16.01 4.26
CA ARG A 148 -0.58 16.99 3.74
C ARG A 148 -1.28 18.27 3.28
N GLU A 149 -2.38 18.15 2.54
CA GLU A 149 -3.20 19.29 2.12
C GLU A 149 -3.75 20.05 3.32
N GLY A 150 -4.30 19.35 4.32
CA GLY A 150 -4.75 19.95 5.58
C GLY A 150 -3.65 20.72 6.32
N LEU A 151 -2.43 20.16 6.40
CA LEU A 151 -1.28 20.84 7.01
C LEU A 151 -0.87 22.10 6.21
N THR A 152 -0.95 22.04 4.87
CA THR A 152 -0.68 23.18 3.99
C THR A 152 -1.68 24.30 4.21
N LEU A 153 -2.97 23.97 4.31
CA LEU A 153 -4.03 24.94 4.61
C LEU A 153 -3.85 25.59 5.99
N ILE A 154 -3.39 24.83 7.00
CA ILE A 154 -3.06 25.40 8.32
C ILE A 154 -1.95 26.44 8.22
N ASP A 155 -0.91 26.18 7.42
CA ASP A 155 0.19 27.13 7.24
C ASP A 155 -0.25 28.36 6.43
N GLU A 156 -1.10 28.18 5.40
CA GLU A 156 -1.73 29.30 4.67
C GLU A 156 -2.60 30.16 5.59
N ALA A 157 -3.41 29.55 6.46
CA ALA A 157 -4.24 30.27 7.42
C ALA A 157 -3.41 31.10 8.41
N ARG A 158 -2.23 30.60 8.81
CA ARG A 158 -1.29 31.35 9.67
C ARG A 158 -0.66 32.52 8.93
N ASP A 159 -0.25 32.33 7.68
CA ASP A 159 0.29 33.39 6.83
C ASP A 159 -0.76 34.50 6.60
N ASP A 160 -2.03 34.13 6.37
CA ASP A 160 -3.14 35.06 6.26
C ASP A 160 -3.34 35.88 7.55
N ALA A 161 -3.28 35.23 8.72
CA ALA A 161 -3.37 35.90 10.01
C ALA A 161 -2.20 36.88 10.24
N ASP A 162 -0.97 36.48 9.87
CA ASP A 162 0.22 37.34 9.96
C ASP A 162 0.16 38.55 9.00
N ASP A 163 -0.61 38.44 7.92
CA ASP A 163 -0.89 39.49 6.94
C ASP A 163 -2.08 40.41 7.31
N ASP A 164 -2.61 40.33 8.54
CA ASP A 164 -3.81 41.05 9.01
C ASP A 164 -5.07 40.74 8.15
N ARG A 165 -5.22 39.48 7.70
CA ARG A 165 -6.36 38.95 6.94
C ARG A 165 -7.13 37.91 7.75
N GLU A 166 -7.76 38.33 8.86
CA GLU A 166 -8.34 37.40 9.83
C GLU A 166 -9.56 36.62 9.31
N GLU A 167 -10.39 37.23 8.45
CA GLU A 167 -11.55 36.54 7.84
C GLU A 167 -11.07 35.42 6.91
N GLU A 168 -10.07 35.70 6.07
CA GLU A 168 -9.45 34.68 5.21
C GLU A 168 -8.74 33.59 6.01
N ALA A 169 -8.02 33.96 7.09
CA ALA A 169 -7.38 33.01 7.99
C ALA A 169 -8.39 32.05 8.63
N ALA A 170 -9.53 32.57 9.11
CA ALA A 170 -10.59 31.75 9.67
C ALA A 170 -11.20 30.81 8.63
N ASP A 171 -11.57 31.31 7.44
CA ASP A 171 -12.15 30.50 6.36
C ASP A 171 -11.20 29.37 5.91
N THR A 172 -9.89 29.64 5.82
CA THR A 172 -8.88 28.64 5.45
C THR A 172 -8.67 27.61 6.55
N ALA A 173 -8.64 28.04 7.81
CA ALA A 173 -8.54 27.13 8.97
C ALA A 173 -9.77 26.23 9.12
N ASP A 174 -10.97 26.74 8.86
CA ASP A 174 -12.22 25.95 8.87
C ASP A 174 -12.18 24.83 7.82
N ARG A 175 -11.72 25.14 6.60
CA ARG A 175 -11.51 24.11 5.55
C ARG A 175 -10.49 23.04 5.96
N ALA A 176 -9.39 23.46 6.58
CA ALA A 176 -8.40 22.50 7.08
C ALA A 176 -9.00 21.58 8.15
N TYR A 177 -9.79 22.15 9.07
CA TYR A 177 -10.48 21.38 10.11
C TYR A 177 -11.47 20.38 9.52
N GLU A 178 -12.32 20.80 8.57
CA GLU A 178 -13.27 19.91 7.89
C GLU A 178 -12.56 18.75 7.20
N LEU A 179 -11.52 19.03 6.40
CA LEU A 179 -10.75 18.02 5.69
C LEU A 179 -10.09 17.01 6.65
N LEU A 180 -9.41 17.50 7.68
CA LEU A 180 -8.68 16.64 8.63
C LEU A 180 -9.62 15.82 9.52
N SER A 181 -10.80 16.35 9.85
CA SER A 181 -11.83 15.59 10.57
C SER A 181 -12.42 14.48 9.69
N ASP A 182 -12.66 14.76 8.41
CA ASP A 182 -13.12 13.74 7.45
C ASP A 182 -12.08 12.63 7.26
N VAL A 183 -10.78 12.95 7.33
CA VAL A 183 -9.69 11.96 7.29
C VAL A 183 -9.64 11.15 8.60
N GLU A 184 -9.72 11.81 9.76
CA GLU A 184 -9.78 11.15 11.07
C GLU A 184 -10.90 10.10 11.13
N ASP A 185 -12.11 10.46 10.70
CA ASP A 185 -13.25 9.54 10.67
C ASP A 185 -13.00 8.32 9.76
N ARG A 186 -12.38 8.51 8.59
CA ARG A 186 -12.04 7.41 7.67
C ARG A 186 -10.97 6.49 8.24
N LEU A 187 -9.95 7.06 8.87
CA LEU A 187 -8.86 6.29 9.47
C LEU A 187 -9.33 5.52 10.69
N ASP A 188 -10.17 6.10 11.56
CA ASP A 188 -10.76 5.41 12.73
C ASP A 188 -11.60 4.18 12.32
N GLU A 189 -12.42 4.33 11.27
CA GLU A 189 -13.17 3.20 10.70
C GLU A 189 -12.21 2.13 10.15
N ARG A 190 -11.18 2.54 9.40
CA ARG A 190 -10.24 1.60 8.76
C ARG A 190 -9.38 0.85 9.76
N VAL A 191 -8.86 1.51 10.79
CA VAL A 191 -8.12 0.87 11.89
C VAL A 191 -9.03 -0.15 12.59
N SER A 192 -10.28 0.22 12.85
CA SER A 192 -11.25 -0.66 13.54
C SER A 192 -11.61 -1.92 12.74
N ASP A 193 -11.71 -1.79 11.42
CA ASP A 193 -12.10 -2.86 10.50
C ASP A 193 -10.91 -3.46 9.72
N LEU A 194 -9.66 -3.18 10.14
CA LEU A 194 -8.47 -3.64 9.45
C LEU A 194 -8.45 -5.18 9.40
N PRO A 195 -8.34 -5.78 8.20
CA PRO A 195 -8.30 -7.22 8.07
C PRO A 195 -7.00 -7.76 8.68
N GLY A 196 -7.09 -8.82 9.49
CA GLY A 196 -5.94 -9.44 10.19
C GLY A 196 -4.76 -9.92 9.32
N ARG A 197 -4.88 -9.80 8.01
CA ARG A 197 -3.84 -10.13 7.01
C ARG A 197 -3.09 -8.90 6.50
N ALA A 198 -3.59 -7.70 6.80
CA ALA A 198 -2.98 -6.41 6.54
C ALA A 198 -2.44 -5.76 7.82
N ASP A 199 -2.25 -6.52 8.90
CA ASP A 199 -1.72 -6.08 10.20
C ASP A 199 -0.40 -5.30 10.09
N ALA A 200 0.36 -5.48 9.01
CA ALA A 200 1.56 -4.70 8.76
C ALA A 200 1.29 -3.18 8.70
N PHE A 201 0.09 -2.78 8.29
CA PHE A 201 -0.32 -1.38 8.16
C PHE A 201 -0.96 -0.81 9.43
N GLU A 202 -1.20 -1.62 10.47
CA GLU A 202 -1.90 -1.17 11.70
C GLU A 202 -1.18 0.01 12.35
N ASP A 203 0.13 -0.13 12.57
CA ASP A 203 0.95 0.89 13.25
C ASP A 203 0.93 2.23 12.48
N VAL A 204 1.12 2.20 11.16
CA VAL A 204 1.17 3.44 10.35
C VAL A 204 -0.23 4.06 10.15
N ALA A 205 -1.29 3.25 10.13
CA ALA A 205 -2.66 3.74 10.09
C ALA A 205 -3.05 4.46 11.40
N ASP A 206 -2.66 3.91 12.55
CA ASP A 206 -2.82 4.56 13.86
C ASP A 206 -2.03 5.87 13.94
N ASP A 207 -0.78 5.87 13.45
CA ASP A 207 0.08 7.06 13.42
C ASP A 207 -0.53 8.19 12.57
N LEU A 208 -1.08 7.86 11.39
CA LEU A 208 -1.78 8.83 10.54
C LEU A 208 -3.08 9.34 11.18
N LEU A 209 -3.82 8.47 11.89
CA LEU A 209 -5.03 8.84 12.62
C LEU A 209 -4.74 9.88 13.71
N ASP A 210 -3.72 9.60 14.53
CA ASP A 210 -3.27 10.51 15.58
C ASP A 210 -2.81 11.86 14.99
N LEU A 211 -2.10 11.82 13.85
CA LEU A 211 -1.64 13.01 13.15
C LEU A 211 -2.81 13.85 12.60
N ALA A 212 -3.80 13.22 11.96
CA ALA A 212 -4.99 13.89 11.45
C ALA A 212 -5.77 14.58 12.59
N SER A 213 -6.03 13.87 13.69
CA SER A 213 -6.73 14.40 14.87
C SER A 213 -5.99 15.59 15.52
N SER A 214 -4.67 15.47 15.66
CA SER A 214 -3.80 16.54 16.19
C SER A 214 -3.78 17.78 15.28
N ALA A 215 -3.74 17.56 13.96
CA ALA A 215 -3.80 18.62 12.97
C ALA A 215 -5.17 19.30 12.93
N ALA A 216 -6.27 18.54 13.01
CA ALA A 216 -7.64 19.08 13.08
C ALA A 216 -7.78 20.00 14.30
N THR A 217 -7.32 19.54 15.48
CA THR A 217 -7.28 20.37 16.70
C THR A 217 -6.47 21.65 16.48
N THR A 218 -5.37 21.59 15.74
CA THR A 218 -4.55 22.76 15.41
C THR A 218 -5.32 23.74 14.51
N ALA A 219 -6.01 23.24 13.49
CA ALA A 219 -6.85 24.04 12.61
C ALA A 219 -7.98 24.74 13.38
N GLU A 220 -8.69 24.03 14.26
CA GLU A 220 -9.73 24.58 15.14
C GLU A 220 -9.18 25.74 15.98
N VAL A 221 -7.98 25.58 16.55
CA VAL A 221 -7.33 26.65 17.33
C VAL A 221 -7.01 27.87 16.46
N VAL A 222 -6.57 27.69 15.21
CA VAL A 222 -6.33 28.83 14.30
C VAL A 222 -7.64 29.53 13.96
N TYR A 223 -8.69 28.77 13.67
CA TYR A 223 -10.04 29.29 13.42
C TYR A 223 -10.57 30.12 14.61
N ASP A 224 -10.53 29.56 15.81
CA ASP A 224 -11.04 30.19 17.04
C ASP A 224 -10.32 31.50 17.38
N ASN A 225 -9.05 31.65 16.98
CA ASN A 225 -8.27 32.86 17.23
C ASN A 225 -8.52 33.97 16.21
N ASN A 226 -9.14 33.66 15.07
CA ASN A 226 -9.34 34.60 13.95
C ASN A 226 -10.84 34.84 13.64
N SER A 227 -11.77 34.26 14.41
CA SER A 227 -13.23 34.39 14.25
C SER A 227 -13.92 35.39 15.19
#